data_AF-A0A3B8WBF5-F1
#
_entry.id   AF-A0A3B8WBF5-F1
#
_cell.length_a   1.000
_cell.length_b   1.000
_cell.length_c   1.000
_cell.angle_alpha   90.00
_cell.angle_beta   90.00
_cell.angle_gamma   90.00
#
_symmetry.space_group_name_H-M   'P 1'
#
loop_
_entity.id
_entity.type
_entity.pdbx_description
1 polymer ?
#
loop_
_entity_poly.entity_id
_entity_poly.type
_entity_poly.pdbx_seq_one_letter_code
_entity_poly.pdbx_strand_id
1 'polypeptide(L)' 'NPEAKSGDWESDQKTFIRFATADGHLDITDFQPEGKKRMTPEEFFRGNKL' A
#
# COMPACT_ATOMS: atom_id res chain seq x y z
N ASN A 1 0.54 -21.33 -0.82
CA ASN A 1 -0.38 -20.67 0.13
C ASN A 1 -0.11 -19.18 0.03
N PRO A 2 -1.05 -18.37 -0.49
CA PRO A 2 -1.09 -17.97 -1.90
C PRO A 2 0.21 -17.30 -2.40
N GLU A 3 0.46 -17.44 -3.70
CA GLU A 3 1.71 -17.19 -4.43
C GLU A 3 2.03 -15.71 -4.68
N ALA A 4 1.83 -14.83 -3.70
CA ALA A 4 2.29 -13.45 -3.83
C ALA A 4 3.83 -13.46 -3.86
N LYS A 5 4.43 -13.10 -5.00
CA LYS A 5 5.88 -13.06 -5.12
C LYS A 5 6.38 -11.84 -4.36
N SER A 6 7.58 -11.91 -3.82
CA SER A 6 8.23 -10.76 -3.21
C SER A 6 8.22 -9.58 -4.19
N GLY A 7 7.56 -8.48 -3.83
CA GLY A 7 7.34 -7.32 -4.69
C GLY A 7 5.92 -7.17 -5.25
N ASP A 8 5.08 -8.19 -5.15
CA ASP A 8 3.63 -8.04 -5.33
C ASP A 8 3.05 -7.16 -4.23
N TRP A 9 1.99 -6.43 -4.55
CA TRP A 9 1.27 -5.59 -3.60
C TRP A 9 -0.23 -5.82 -3.71
N GLU A 10 -0.90 -5.68 -2.58
CA GLU A 10 -2.34 -5.78 -2.44
C GLU A 10 -2.87 -4.58 -1.66
N SER A 11 -4.11 -4.20 -1.93
CA SER A 11 -4.78 -3.10 -1.24
C SER A 11 -6.29 -3.35 -1.27
N ASP A 12 -6.99 -2.97 -0.21
CA ASP A 12 -8.46 -2.87 -0.20
C ASP A 12 -8.97 -1.59 -0.87
N GLN A 13 -8.08 -0.76 -1.42
CA GLN A 13 -8.37 0.54 -2.03
C GLN A 13 -9.16 1.48 -1.11
N LYS A 14 -9.05 1.27 0.21
CA LYS A 14 -9.75 2.06 1.21
C LYS A 14 -8.86 2.36 2.41
N THR A 15 -8.24 1.34 3.00
CA THR A 15 -7.59 1.46 4.32
C THR A 15 -6.13 1.01 4.35
N PHE A 16 -5.71 0.10 3.49
CA PHE A 16 -4.34 -0.42 3.52
C PHE A 16 -3.73 -0.61 2.13
N ILE A 17 -2.41 -0.54 2.10
CA ILE A 17 -1.57 -1.01 0.99
C ILE A 17 -0.52 -1.91 1.63
N ARG A 18 -0.43 -3.15 1.16
CA ARG A 18 0.43 -4.19 1.71
C ARG A 18 1.31 -4.76 0.62
N PHE A 19 2.59 -4.91 0.90
CA PHE A 19 3.56 -5.50 0.00
C PHE A 19 3.93 -6.90 0.48
N ALA A 20 3.89 -7.87 -0.42
CA ALA A 20 4.44 -9.19 -0.18
C ALA A 20 5.97 -9.10 -0.20
N THR A 21 6.60 -9.61 0.84
CA THR A 21 8.06 -9.68 1.00
C THR A 21 8.51 -11.14 1.03
N ALA A 22 9.82 -11.37 1.04
CA ALA A 22 10.37 -12.73 1.10
C ALA A 22 9.99 -13.48 2.40
N ASP A 23 9.65 -12.76 3.47
CA ASP A 23 9.30 -13.34 4.76
C ASP A 23 8.10 -12.58 5.38
N GLY A 24 6.95 -12.69 4.71
CA GLY A 24 5.70 -12.10 5.19
C GLY A 24 5.33 -10.81 4.45
N HIS A 25 4.70 -9.86 5.15
CA HIS A 25 4.04 -8.72 4.54
C HIS A 25 4.48 -7.40 5.18
N LEU A 26 4.65 -6.37 4.35
CA LEU A 26 4.95 -5.00 4.77
C LEU A 26 3.72 -4.14 4.55
N ASP A 27 3.09 -3.68 5.63
CA ASP A 27 1.98 -2.74 5.60
C ASP A 27 2.49 -1.29 5.54
N ILE A 28 1.98 -0.52 4.58
CA ILE A 28 2.28 0.91 4.48
C ILE A 28 1.34 1.67 5.43
N THR A 29 1.91 2.31 6.45
CA THR A 29 1.20 3.22 7.36
C THR A 29 1.08 4.63 6.79
N ASP A 30 2.12 5.08 6.10
CA ASP A 30 2.21 6.42 5.51
C ASP A 30 3.22 6.42 4.37
N PHE A 31 2.94 7.23 3.34
CA PHE A 31 3.82 7.40 2.19
C PHE A 31 3.71 8.82 1.63
N GLN A 32 4.70 9.19 0.83
CA GLN A 32 4.75 10.50 0.21
C GLN A 32 4.78 10.35 -1.32
N PRO A 33 3.64 10.54 -2.01
CA PRO A 33 3.63 10.65 -3.46
C PRO A 33 4.46 11.86 -3.92
N GLU A 34 5.05 11.77 -5.11
CA GLU A 34 5.83 12.87 -5.67
C GLU A 34 4.99 14.16 -5.76
N GLY A 35 5.54 15.28 -5.26
CA GLY A 35 4.85 16.56 -5.23
C GLY A 35 3.70 16.69 -4.22
N LYS A 36 3.40 15.65 -3.44
CA LYS A 36 2.38 15.68 -2.37
C LYS A 36 3.02 15.62 -0.98
N LYS A 37 2.24 15.98 0.04
CA LYS A 37 2.61 15.80 1.44
C LYS A 37 2.53 14.30 1.80
N ARG A 38 3.30 13.90 2.81
CA ARG A 38 3.15 12.58 3.44
C ARG A 38 1.70 12.41 3.89
N MET A 39 1.11 11.26 3.58
CA MET A 39 -0.27 10.92 3.88
C MET A 39 -0.42 9.42 4.11
N THR A 40 -1.48 9.04 4.80
CA THR A 40 -1.87 7.63 4.97
C THR A 40 -2.51 7.07 3.69
N PRO A 41 -2.54 5.73 3.51
CA PRO A 41 -3.34 5.11 2.46
C PRO A 41 -4.80 5.55 2.45
N GLU A 42 -5.43 5.68 3.62
CA GLU A 42 -6.79 6.17 3.77
C GLU A 42 -6.98 7.58 3.18
N GLU A 43 -6.09 8.50 3.52
CA GLU A 43 -6.11 9.87 2.99
C GLU A 43 -5.87 9.89 1.48
N PHE A 44 -4.97 9.04 0.98
CA PHE A 44 -4.73 8.89 -0.43
C PHE A 44 -5.97 8.40 -1.19
N PHE A 45 -6.66 7.38 -0.67
CA PHE A 45 -7.83 6.77 -1.32
C PHE A 45 -9.10 7.64 -1.28
N ARG A 46 -9.17 8.63 -0.39
CA ARG A 46 -10.27 9.62 -0.39
C ARG A 46 -10.33 10.46 -1.67
N GLY A 47 -9.20 10.65 -2.33
CA GLY A 47 -9.10 11.50 -3.52
C GLY A 47 -8.48 10.85 -4.75
N ASN A 48 -7.90 9.64 -4.63
CA ASN A 48 -7.24 8.93 -5.71
C ASN A 48 -7.73 7.48 -5.74
N LYS A 49 -7.91 6.93 -6.93
CA LYS A 49 -8.14 5.49 -7.14
C LYS A 49 -6.90 4.90 -7.80
N LEU A 50 -6.57 3.65 -7.44
CA LEU A 50 -5.50 2.86 -8.06
C LEU A 50 -5.93 2.35 -9.44
#